data_AF-A0A3C2E5Y6-F1
#
_entry.id   AF-A0A3C2E5Y6-F1
#
_cell.length_a   1.000
_cell.length_b   1.000
_cell.length_c   1.000
_cell.angle_alpha   90.00
_cell.angle_beta   90.00
_cell.angle_gamma   90.00
#
_symmetry.space_group_name_H-M   'P 1'
#
loop_
_entity.id
_entity.type
_entity.pdbx_description
1 polymer ?
#
loop_
_entity_poly.entity_id
_entity_poly.type
_entity_poly.pdbx_seq_one_letter_code
_entity_poly.pdbx_strand_id
1 'polypeptide(L)'
;RLLKLRGQAMQKAVPVAQGAMAALIGADLDQAEKAAEAGSAQGVCQIANDNAPGQVVISGAKAAVDAAIAAAQEMGVKRAMPLPVSAPFHCALMQPAADAMAEALASASFSAPSVPVVVNVRARPESDPAILRDLLVEQVTGRVRWRESAEWMAGEGGIATFAEAGGKVLTGMLKRIAPDAAGVPLISADDIVNFASSLKG
;
A
#
# COMPACT_ATOMS: atom_id res chain seq x y z
N ARG A 1 -6.49 19.51 0.94
CA ARG A 1 -5.43 20.21 0.16
C ARG A 1 -4.26 19.28 -0.17
N LEU A 2 -3.51 18.77 0.81
CA LEU A 2 -2.34 17.90 0.57
C LEU A 2 -2.65 16.65 -0.27
N LEU A 3 -3.75 15.95 -0.01
CA LEU A 3 -4.16 14.79 -0.81
C LEU A 3 -4.42 15.13 -2.29
N LYS A 4 -4.99 16.31 -2.58
CA LYS A 4 -5.20 16.80 -3.96
C LYS A 4 -3.86 17.02 -4.66
N LEU A 5 -2.90 17.66 -3.97
CA LEU A 5 -1.54 17.84 -4.47
C LEU A 5 -0.87 16.49 -4.74
N ARG A 6 -0.91 15.56 -3.77
CA ARG A 6 -0.35 14.20 -3.92
C ARG A 6 -0.87 13.52 -5.18
N GLY A 7 -2.19 13.48 -5.37
CA GLY A 7 -2.80 12.87 -6.55
C GLY A 7 -2.36 13.53 -7.87
N GLN A 8 -2.28 14.87 -7.90
CA GLN A 8 -1.82 15.61 -9.07
C GLN A 8 -0.32 15.39 -9.36
N ALA A 9 0.52 15.34 -8.33
CA ALA A 9 1.95 15.13 -8.46
C ALA A 9 2.27 13.70 -8.93
N MET A 10 1.64 12.68 -8.33
CA MET A 10 1.81 11.28 -8.74
C MET A 10 1.36 11.06 -10.19
N GLN A 11 0.26 11.70 -10.62
CA GLN A 11 -0.22 11.59 -12.00
C GLN A 11 0.72 12.22 -13.03
N LYS A 12 1.51 13.23 -12.62
CA LYS A 12 2.47 13.95 -13.48
C LYS A 12 3.90 13.41 -13.39
N ALA A 13 4.19 12.55 -12.41
CA ALA A 13 5.56 12.09 -12.13
C ALA A 13 6.17 11.30 -13.30
N VAL A 14 5.33 10.57 -14.05
CA VAL A 14 5.76 9.79 -15.21
C VAL A 14 4.84 10.12 -16.39
N PRO A 15 5.37 10.30 -17.62
CA PRO A 15 4.53 10.49 -18.80
C PRO A 15 3.54 9.35 -19.00
N VAL A 16 2.38 9.68 -19.57
CA VAL A 16 1.33 8.70 -19.84
C VAL A 16 1.89 7.53 -20.65
N ALA A 17 1.45 6.31 -20.29
CA ALA A 17 1.84 5.04 -20.90
C ALA A 17 3.31 4.59 -20.71
N GLN A 18 4.15 5.33 -19.97
CA GLN A 18 5.52 4.89 -19.66
C GLN A 18 5.64 4.09 -18.36
N GLY A 19 4.66 4.23 -17.45
CA GLY A 19 4.58 3.46 -16.22
C GLY A 19 3.42 2.46 -16.21
N ALA A 20 3.55 1.41 -15.41
CA ALA A 20 2.50 0.41 -15.21
C ALA A 20 2.52 -0.14 -13.79
N MET A 21 1.44 -0.83 -13.41
CA MET A 21 1.37 -1.68 -12.23
C MET A 21 0.73 -3.00 -12.61
N ALA A 22 1.05 -4.07 -11.89
CA ALA A 22 0.46 -5.38 -12.10
C ALA A 22 0.16 -6.09 -10.78
N ALA A 23 -0.96 -6.81 -10.72
CA ALA A 23 -1.29 -7.67 -9.60
C ALA A 23 -0.81 -9.09 -9.85
N LEU A 24 -0.07 -9.63 -8.88
CA LEU A 24 0.38 -11.02 -8.82
C LEU A 24 -0.48 -11.75 -7.77
N ILE A 25 -1.47 -12.50 -8.25
CA ILE A 25 -2.42 -13.25 -7.44
C ILE A 25 -1.96 -14.71 -7.37
N GLY A 26 -1.86 -15.22 -6.15
CA GLY A 26 -1.28 -16.54 -5.85
C GLY A 26 0.24 -16.53 -5.72
N ALA A 27 0.90 -15.38 -5.84
CA ALA A 27 2.34 -15.25 -5.57
C ALA A 27 2.58 -15.05 -4.07
N ASP A 28 3.60 -15.72 -3.54
CA ASP A 28 4.24 -15.27 -2.30
C ASP A 28 5.18 -14.08 -2.57
N LEU A 29 5.80 -13.55 -1.50
CA LEU A 29 6.66 -12.38 -1.61
C LEU A 29 7.94 -12.69 -2.39
N ASP A 30 8.54 -13.87 -2.21
CA ASP A 30 9.79 -14.28 -2.89
C ASP A 30 9.57 -14.43 -4.40
N GLN A 31 8.47 -15.05 -4.83
CA GLN A 31 8.08 -15.13 -6.22
C GLN A 31 7.88 -13.74 -6.84
N ALA A 32 7.24 -12.83 -6.10
CA ALA A 32 7.05 -11.46 -6.57
C ALA A 32 8.37 -10.67 -6.67
N GLU A 33 9.29 -10.87 -5.73
CA GLU A 33 10.63 -10.27 -5.75
C GLU A 33 11.43 -10.77 -6.96
N LYS A 34 11.45 -12.09 -7.20
CA LYS A 34 12.10 -12.69 -8.39
C LYS A 34 11.50 -12.21 -9.70
N ALA A 35 10.18 -12.09 -9.77
CA ALA A 35 9.50 -11.56 -10.95
C ALA A 35 9.88 -10.08 -11.22
N ALA A 36 9.91 -9.26 -10.17
CA ALA A 36 10.33 -7.85 -10.28
C ALA A 36 11.82 -7.73 -10.66
N GLU A 37 12.68 -8.58 -10.11
CA GLU A 37 14.10 -8.65 -10.46
C GLU A 37 14.30 -9.01 -11.95
N ALA A 38 13.59 -10.03 -12.45
CA ALA A 38 13.62 -10.39 -13.86
C ALA A 38 13.16 -9.23 -14.78
N GLY A 39 12.11 -8.51 -14.37
CA GLY A 39 11.64 -7.31 -15.07
C GLY A 39 12.64 -6.15 -15.03
N SER A 40 13.47 -6.07 -13.99
CA SER A 40 14.36 -4.93 -13.74
C SER A 40 15.44 -4.74 -14.82
N ALA A 41 15.71 -5.77 -15.63
CA ALA A 41 16.54 -5.65 -16.83
C ALA A 41 16.01 -4.64 -17.86
N GLN A 42 14.72 -4.31 -17.82
CA GLN A 42 14.04 -3.38 -18.75
C GLN A 42 13.70 -2.02 -18.12
N GLY A 43 14.23 -1.74 -16.92
CA GLY A 43 13.97 -0.51 -16.17
C GLY A 43 13.42 -0.79 -14.77
N VAL A 44 12.99 0.26 -14.05
CA VAL A 44 12.49 0.09 -12.66
C VAL A 44 11.31 -0.89 -12.63
N CYS A 45 11.41 -1.92 -11.79
CA CYS A 45 10.27 -2.78 -11.41
C CYS A 45 10.44 -3.14 -9.93
N GLN A 46 9.47 -2.78 -9.10
CA GLN A 46 9.54 -2.95 -7.65
C GLN A 46 8.20 -3.40 -7.10
N ILE A 47 8.20 -4.00 -5.91
CA ILE A 47 6.96 -4.31 -5.20
C ILE A 47 6.36 -3.02 -4.64
N ALA A 48 5.18 -2.67 -5.14
CA ALA A 48 4.38 -1.56 -4.67
C ALA A 48 3.57 -1.91 -3.42
N ASN A 49 2.95 -3.10 -3.39
CA ASN A 49 2.12 -3.52 -2.26
C ASN A 49 2.38 -4.98 -1.91
N ASP A 50 2.70 -5.24 -0.64
CA ASP A 50 2.53 -6.54 0.01
C ASP A 50 1.19 -6.49 0.76
N ASN A 51 0.13 -6.95 0.09
CA ASN A 51 -1.24 -6.76 0.56
C ASN A 51 -1.69 -7.89 1.48
N ALA A 52 -1.54 -9.14 1.05
CA ALA A 52 -1.96 -10.31 1.82
C ALA A 52 -1.23 -11.54 1.27
N PRO A 53 -1.21 -12.67 2.01
CA PRO A 53 -0.75 -13.93 1.45
C PRO A 53 -1.42 -14.22 0.10
N GLY A 54 -0.60 -14.44 -0.93
CA GLY A 54 -1.08 -14.68 -2.29
C GLY A 54 -1.56 -13.42 -3.03
N GLN A 55 -1.23 -12.21 -2.58
CA GLN A 55 -1.63 -10.97 -3.25
C GLN A 55 -0.54 -9.90 -3.11
N VAL A 56 0.27 -9.76 -4.15
CA VAL A 56 1.33 -8.75 -4.26
C VAL A 56 1.06 -7.87 -5.49
N VAL A 57 1.48 -6.61 -5.43
CA VAL A 57 1.41 -5.69 -6.57
C VAL A 57 2.82 -5.19 -6.89
N ILE A 58 3.19 -5.26 -8.16
CA ILE A 58 4.43 -4.70 -8.69
C ILE A 58 4.15 -3.41 -9.48
N SER A 59 5.14 -2.54 -9.58
CA SER A 59 5.04 -1.21 -10.18
C SER A 59 6.37 -0.76 -10.76
N GLY A 60 6.32 0.02 -11.84
CA GLY A 60 7.52 0.54 -12.46
C GLY A 60 7.35 0.96 -13.91
N ALA A 61 8.43 0.88 -14.68
CA ALA A 61 8.43 1.13 -16.11
C ALA A 61 7.57 0.07 -16.81
N LYS A 62 6.80 0.49 -17.81
CA LYS A 62 5.85 -0.41 -18.50
C LYS A 62 6.52 -1.67 -19.03
N ALA A 63 7.65 -1.55 -19.74
CA ALA A 63 8.37 -2.68 -20.28
C ALA A 63 8.89 -3.65 -19.18
N ALA A 64 9.33 -3.10 -18.05
CA ALA A 64 9.81 -3.88 -16.91
C ALA A 64 8.68 -4.63 -16.20
N VAL A 65 7.52 -3.99 -16.03
CA VAL A 65 6.32 -4.64 -15.46
C VAL A 65 5.77 -5.72 -16.39
N ASP A 66 5.74 -5.47 -17.71
CA ASP A 66 5.30 -6.46 -18.70
C ASP A 66 6.22 -7.70 -18.68
N ALA A 67 7.54 -7.50 -18.59
CA ALA A 67 8.51 -8.59 -18.44
C ALA A 67 8.36 -9.35 -17.10
N ALA A 68 8.13 -8.63 -16.00
CA ALA A 68 7.88 -9.24 -14.70
C ALA A 68 6.58 -10.08 -14.68
N ILE A 69 5.53 -9.66 -15.39
CA ILE A 69 4.30 -10.46 -15.56
C ILE A 69 4.63 -11.80 -16.24
N ALA A 70 5.40 -11.78 -17.32
CA ALA A 70 5.79 -13.00 -18.03
C ALA A 70 6.61 -13.94 -17.13
N ALA A 71 7.62 -13.40 -16.44
CA ALA A 71 8.44 -14.15 -15.50
C ALA A 71 7.61 -14.77 -14.37
N ALA A 72 6.66 -14.03 -13.79
CA ALA A 72 5.76 -14.55 -12.77
C ALA A 72 4.91 -15.74 -13.29
N GLN A 73 4.41 -15.66 -14.53
CA GLN A 73 3.64 -16.75 -15.14
C GLN A 73 4.50 -18.00 -15.35
N GLU A 74 5.76 -17.83 -15.79
CA GLU A 74 6.72 -18.93 -15.93
C GLU A 74 7.05 -19.60 -14.59
N MET A 75 7.10 -18.82 -13.50
CA MET A 75 7.26 -19.32 -12.13
C MET A 75 6.01 -19.99 -11.54
N GLY A 76 4.93 -20.11 -12.31
CA GLY A 76 3.69 -20.75 -11.88
C GLY A 76 2.77 -19.89 -11.02
N VAL A 77 2.96 -18.56 -11.00
CA VAL A 77 2.04 -17.64 -10.31
C VAL A 77 0.65 -17.76 -10.95
N LYS A 78 -0.36 -18.05 -10.12
CA LYS A 78 -1.73 -18.37 -10.57
C LYS A 78 -2.31 -17.34 -11.54
N ARG A 79 -2.17 -16.04 -11.25
CA ARG A 79 -2.53 -14.96 -12.18
C ARG A 79 -1.60 -13.78 -12.01
N ALA A 80 -0.99 -13.32 -13.11
CA ALA A 80 -0.29 -12.04 -13.18
C ALA A 80 -0.99 -11.18 -14.24
N MET A 81 -1.46 -9.98 -13.88
CA MET A 81 -2.21 -9.12 -14.81
C MET A 81 -1.95 -7.63 -14.58
N PRO A 82 -1.94 -6.80 -15.64
CA PRO A 82 -1.82 -5.36 -15.52
C PRO A 82 -3.04 -4.78 -14.78
N LEU A 83 -2.82 -3.69 -14.05
CA LEU A 83 -3.87 -2.92 -13.39
C LEU A 83 -4.30 -1.74 -14.27
N PRO A 84 -5.60 -1.36 -14.28
CA PRO A 84 -6.10 -0.22 -15.03
C PRO A 84 -5.78 1.10 -14.32
N VAL A 85 -4.49 1.40 -14.18
CA VAL A 85 -3.98 2.61 -13.53
C VAL A 85 -3.12 3.42 -14.49
N SER A 86 -3.08 4.72 -14.26
CA SER A 86 -2.45 5.72 -15.12
C SER A 86 -1.01 6.06 -14.72
N ALA A 87 -0.51 5.55 -13.59
CA ALA A 87 0.81 5.86 -13.06
C ALA A 87 1.40 4.68 -12.25
N PRO A 88 2.73 4.56 -12.18
CA PRO A 88 3.40 3.49 -11.44
C PRO A 88 3.60 3.88 -9.97
N PHE A 89 2.55 3.79 -9.16
CA PHE A 89 2.59 4.17 -7.74
C PHE A 89 3.54 3.29 -6.92
N HIS A 90 4.09 3.83 -5.83
CA HIS A 90 4.93 3.07 -4.87
C HIS A 90 6.15 2.40 -5.51
N CYS A 91 6.85 3.14 -6.37
CA CYS A 91 8.16 2.76 -6.89
C CYS A 91 9.05 4.00 -7.06
N ALA A 92 10.33 3.79 -7.35
CA ALA A 92 11.32 4.85 -7.52
C ALA A 92 10.94 5.90 -8.58
N LEU A 93 10.12 5.56 -9.58
CA LEU A 93 9.64 6.51 -10.59
C LEU A 93 8.71 7.60 -10.02
N MET A 94 8.23 7.44 -8.79
CA MET A 94 7.44 8.46 -8.09
C MET A 94 8.28 9.52 -7.38
N GLN A 95 9.61 9.54 -7.53
CA GLN A 95 10.47 10.53 -6.87
C GLN A 95 10.02 11.99 -7.07
N PRO A 96 9.62 12.45 -8.28
CA PRO A 96 9.13 13.82 -8.45
C PRO A 96 7.88 14.13 -7.60
N ALA A 97 7.04 13.13 -7.34
CA ALA A 97 5.88 13.27 -6.47
C ALA A 97 6.26 13.27 -4.98
N ALA A 98 7.31 12.53 -4.61
CA ALA A 98 7.86 12.57 -3.26
C ALA A 98 8.44 13.95 -2.95
N ASP A 99 9.20 14.53 -3.88
CA ASP A 99 9.80 15.87 -3.73
C ASP A 99 8.71 16.94 -3.55
N ALA A 100 7.66 16.91 -4.39
CA ALA A 100 6.52 17.81 -4.26
C ALA A 100 5.76 17.65 -2.92
N MET A 101 5.68 16.41 -2.41
CA MET A 101 5.10 16.14 -1.10
C MET A 101 5.97 16.65 0.04
N ALA A 102 7.30 16.54 -0.07
CA ALA A 102 8.24 17.04 0.94
C ALA A 102 8.11 18.55 1.11
N GLU A 103 8.08 19.30 0.00
CA GLU A 103 7.89 20.76 0.02
C GLU A 103 6.56 21.15 0.67
N ALA A 104 5.47 20.47 0.28
CA ALA A 104 4.15 20.78 0.81
C ALA A 104 3.98 20.39 2.28
N LEU A 105 4.62 19.30 2.71
CA LEU A 105 4.59 18.85 4.10
C LEU A 105 5.47 19.71 5.01
N ALA A 106 6.56 20.28 4.50
CA ALA A 106 7.41 21.20 5.26
C ALA A 106 6.61 22.39 5.84
N SER A 107 5.66 22.91 5.07
CA SER A 107 4.79 24.04 5.45
C SER A 107 3.47 23.64 6.13
N ALA A 108 3.20 22.34 6.29
CA ALA A 108 1.97 21.85 6.89
C ALA A 108 2.05 21.84 8.43
N SER A 109 0.99 22.29 9.09
CA SER A 109 0.78 22.03 10.51
C SER A 109 0.57 20.53 10.71
N PHE A 110 1.38 19.94 11.59
CA PHE A 110 1.39 18.50 11.84
C PHE A 110 1.53 18.28 13.35
N SER A 111 0.49 17.74 13.97
CA SER A 111 0.44 17.46 15.40
C SER A 111 0.65 15.97 15.65
N ALA A 112 1.16 15.63 16.84
CA ALA A 112 1.19 14.23 17.27
C ALA A 112 -0.24 13.63 17.24
N PRO A 113 -0.42 12.41 16.74
CA PRO A 113 -1.72 11.77 16.71
C PRO A 113 -2.14 11.31 18.12
N SER A 114 -3.44 11.29 18.41
CA SER A 114 -3.95 10.84 19.72
C SER A 114 -3.76 9.35 19.97
N VAL A 115 -3.52 8.57 18.91
CA VAL A 115 -3.16 7.14 18.95
C VAL A 115 -2.04 6.90 17.93
N PRO A 116 -1.12 5.94 18.17
CA PRO A 116 -0.06 5.65 17.22
C PRO A 116 -0.59 5.25 15.85
N VAL A 117 0.14 5.60 14.79
CA VAL A 117 -0.17 5.21 13.42
C VAL A 117 0.76 4.08 13.01
N VAL A 118 0.22 2.93 12.59
CA VAL A 118 1.02 1.87 11.98
C VAL A 118 1.37 2.30 10.56
N VAL A 119 2.62 2.70 10.35
CA VAL A 119 3.07 3.31 9.09
C VAL A 119 3.44 2.27 8.04
N ASN A 120 3.00 2.50 6.80
CA ASN A 120 3.14 1.57 5.68
C ASN A 120 4.58 1.11 5.40
N VAL A 121 5.57 1.99 5.57
CA VAL A 121 6.96 1.71 5.18
C VAL A 121 7.67 0.84 6.22
N ARG A 122 7.30 0.96 7.49
CA ARG A 122 7.93 0.23 8.61
C ARG A 122 7.08 -0.91 9.15
N ALA A 123 5.77 -0.92 8.88
CA ALA A 123 4.81 -1.84 9.49
C ALA A 123 4.89 -1.85 11.03
N ARG A 124 5.08 -0.66 11.62
CA ARG A 124 5.25 -0.43 13.06
C ARG A 124 4.57 0.86 13.50
N PRO A 125 4.15 0.97 14.77
CA PRO A 125 3.50 2.17 15.30
C PRO A 125 4.49 3.33 15.36
N GLU A 126 4.02 4.52 15.04
CA GLU A 126 4.77 5.77 15.16
C GLU A 126 3.84 6.89 15.64
N SER A 127 4.37 7.77 16.49
CA SER A 127 3.63 8.88 17.09
C SER A 127 4.39 10.21 16.99
N ASP A 128 5.67 10.19 16.64
CA ASP A 128 6.46 11.41 16.47
C ASP A 128 6.02 12.13 15.17
N PRO A 129 5.47 13.36 15.25
CA PRO A 129 4.99 14.08 14.08
C PRO A 129 6.09 14.42 13.06
N ALA A 130 7.35 14.56 13.47
CA ALA A 130 8.47 14.77 12.57
C ALA A 130 8.77 13.48 11.79
N ILE A 131 8.86 12.35 12.49
CA ILE A 131 9.10 11.05 11.85
C ILE A 131 7.95 10.67 10.92
N LEU A 132 6.70 10.89 11.33
CA LEU A 132 5.51 10.65 10.49
C LEU A 132 5.55 11.47 9.20
N ARG A 133 6.02 12.72 9.26
CA ARG A 133 6.15 13.59 8.10
C ARG A 133 7.12 13.01 7.08
N ASP A 134 8.30 12.58 7.53
CA ASP A 134 9.32 11.99 6.67
C ASP A 134 8.83 10.67 6.06
N LEU A 135 8.14 9.84 6.85
CA LEU A 135 7.56 8.58 6.39
C LEU A 135 6.46 8.78 5.36
N LEU A 136 5.70 9.88 5.41
CA LEU A 136 4.71 10.21 4.37
C LEU A 136 5.36 10.52 3.03
N VAL A 137 6.56 11.12 3.03
CA VAL A 137 7.35 11.36 1.82
C VAL A 137 7.92 10.05 1.31
N GLU A 138 8.57 9.27 2.18
CA GLU A 138 9.15 7.97 1.87
C GLU A 138 8.09 7.00 1.29
N GLN A 139 6.86 7.05 1.79
CA GLN A 139 5.76 6.19 1.33
C GLN A 139 5.39 6.40 -0.14
N VAL A 140 5.69 7.56 -0.73
CA VAL A 140 5.33 7.86 -2.13
C VAL A 140 6.07 6.94 -3.10
N THR A 141 7.32 6.61 -2.79
CA THR A 141 8.18 5.71 -3.58
C THR A 141 8.33 4.33 -2.94
N GLY A 142 8.05 4.20 -1.64
CA GLY A 142 8.20 2.96 -0.88
C GLY A 142 7.02 1.98 -0.98
N ARG A 143 7.33 0.71 -0.69
CA ARG A 143 6.38 -0.40 -0.59
C ARG A 143 5.34 -0.15 0.50
N VAL A 144 4.07 -0.43 0.19
CA VAL A 144 3.00 -0.56 1.18
C VAL A 144 3.07 -1.95 1.81
N ARG A 145 3.59 -2.05 3.04
CA ARG A 145 3.70 -3.30 3.81
C ARG A 145 2.41 -3.58 4.60
N TRP A 146 1.29 -3.71 3.89
CA TRP A 146 -0.03 -3.85 4.52
C TRP A 146 -0.17 -5.18 5.25
N ARG A 147 0.28 -6.29 4.64
CA ARG A 147 0.29 -7.61 5.27
C ARG A 147 1.00 -7.58 6.62
N GLU A 148 2.26 -7.11 6.63
CA GLU A 148 3.07 -7.01 7.84
C GLU A 148 2.45 -6.05 8.88
N SER A 149 1.83 -4.95 8.42
CA SER A 149 1.13 -4.01 9.31
C SER A 149 -0.03 -4.67 10.04
N ALA A 150 -0.85 -5.43 9.31
CA ALA A 150 -2.01 -6.11 9.86
C ALA A 150 -1.62 -7.33 10.72
N GLU A 151 -0.58 -8.08 10.34
CA GLU A 151 0.03 -9.13 11.19
C GLU A 151 0.51 -8.54 12.52
N TRP A 152 1.25 -7.43 12.48
CA TRP A 152 1.73 -6.76 13.68
C TRP A 152 0.56 -6.28 14.56
N MET A 153 -0.44 -5.60 13.97
CA MET A 153 -1.59 -5.11 14.73
C MET A 153 -2.34 -6.24 15.44
N ALA A 154 -2.60 -7.35 14.75
CA ALA A 154 -3.35 -8.48 15.32
C ALA A 154 -2.54 -9.31 16.33
N GLY A 155 -1.22 -9.40 16.13
CA GLY A 155 -0.31 -10.12 17.01
C GLY A 155 0.24 -9.23 18.13
N GLU A 156 1.44 -8.69 17.93
CA GLU A 156 2.15 -7.86 18.91
C GLU A 156 1.34 -6.65 19.41
N GLY A 157 0.53 -6.04 18.54
CA GLY A 157 -0.32 -4.90 18.85
C GLY A 157 -1.59 -5.25 19.64
N GLY A 158 -1.94 -6.54 19.76
CA GLY A 158 -3.09 -7.01 20.53
C GLY A 158 -4.45 -6.55 20.03
N ILE A 159 -4.56 -6.13 18.76
CA ILE A 159 -5.82 -5.64 18.18
C ILE A 159 -6.68 -6.82 17.71
N ALA A 160 -7.81 -7.04 18.40
CA ALA A 160 -8.75 -8.11 18.05
C ALA A 160 -9.83 -7.67 17.03
N THR A 161 -10.13 -6.38 16.96
CA THR A 161 -11.22 -5.83 16.13
C THR A 161 -10.73 -4.69 15.26
N PHE A 162 -10.97 -4.78 13.96
CA PHE A 162 -10.58 -3.82 12.94
C PHE A 162 -11.81 -3.22 12.27
N ALA A 163 -11.94 -1.89 12.29
CA ALA A 163 -12.98 -1.19 11.55
C ALA A 163 -12.43 -0.61 10.24
N GLU A 164 -13.08 -0.90 9.12
CA GLU A 164 -12.74 -0.35 7.81
C GLU A 164 -13.76 0.73 7.42
N ALA A 165 -13.37 2.00 7.53
CA ALA A 165 -14.23 3.12 7.12
C ALA A 165 -14.29 3.27 5.59
N GLY A 166 -15.49 3.28 5.03
CA GLY A 166 -15.76 3.59 3.62
C GLY A 166 -15.48 2.46 2.63
N GLY A 167 -15.27 1.23 3.10
CA GLY A 167 -14.93 0.10 2.24
C GLY A 167 -15.11 -1.26 2.90
N LYS A 168 -14.76 -2.32 2.15
CA LYS A 168 -14.71 -3.72 2.62
C LYS A 168 -13.50 -4.50 2.08
N VAL A 169 -12.56 -3.80 1.44
CA VAL A 169 -11.42 -4.38 0.74
C VAL A 169 -10.36 -4.82 1.75
N LEU A 170 -10.04 -3.97 2.73
CA LEU A 170 -9.09 -4.27 3.80
C LEU A 170 -9.60 -5.39 4.70
N THR A 171 -10.90 -5.38 5.02
CA THR A 171 -11.61 -6.43 5.76
C THR A 171 -11.52 -7.77 5.04
N GLY A 172 -11.67 -7.77 3.70
CA GLY A 172 -11.50 -8.97 2.89
C GLY A 172 -10.07 -9.52 2.92
N MET A 173 -9.07 -8.65 2.93
CA MET A 173 -7.66 -9.04 3.05
C MET A 173 -7.33 -9.55 4.47
N LEU A 174 -7.86 -8.90 5.51
CA LEU A 174 -7.63 -9.25 6.91
C LEU A 174 -7.92 -10.72 7.20
N LYS A 175 -8.98 -11.28 6.62
CA LYS A 175 -9.34 -12.72 6.77
C LYS A 175 -8.22 -13.68 6.37
N ARG A 176 -7.32 -13.28 5.48
CA ARG A 176 -6.17 -14.09 5.05
C ARG A 176 -4.91 -13.84 5.90
N ILE A 177 -4.85 -12.69 6.56
CA ILE A 177 -3.69 -12.21 7.30
C ILE A 177 -3.81 -12.61 8.78
N ALA A 178 -4.96 -12.32 9.38
CA ALA A 178 -5.27 -12.56 10.79
C ALA A 178 -6.69 -13.16 10.89
N PRO A 179 -6.85 -14.48 10.69
CA PRO A 179 -8.17 -15.13 10.63
C PRO A 179 -8.96 -15.05 11.93
N ASP A 180 -8.28 -14.89 13.06
CA ASP A 180 -8.89 -14.76 14.39
C ASP A 180 -9.35 -13.34 14.72
N ALA A 181 -8.96 -12.35 13.91
CA ALA A 181 -9.37 -10.95 14.09
C ALA A 181 -10.74 -10.68 13.46
N ALA A 182 -11.57 -9.88 14.15
CA ALA A 182 -12.84 -9.42 13.64
C ALA A 182 -12.67 -8.19 12.74
N GLY A 183 -13.08 -8.29 11.47
CA GLY A 183 -13.11 -7.16 10.55
C GLY A 183 -14.54 -6.63 10.34
N VAL A 184 -14.76 -5.34 10.59
CA VAL A 184 -16.06 -4.66 10.53
C VAL A 184 -16.03 -3.56 9.47
N PRO A 185 -16.67 -3.73 8.30
CA PRO A 185 -16.79 -2.67 7.32
C PRO A 185 -17.81 -1.62 7.79
N LEU A 186 -17.44 -0.34 7.73
CA LEU A 186 -18.29 0.79 8.09
C LEU A 186 -18.62 1.58 6.82
N ILE A 187 -19.71 1.19 6.13
CA ILE A 187 -20.09 1.75 4.83
C ILE A 187 -21.31 2.66 4.95
N SER A 188 -22.25 2.30 5.83
CA SER A 188 -23.49 3.01 6.09
C SER A 188 -23.47 3.74 7.44
N ALA A 189 -24.42 4.66 7.63
CA ALA A 189 -24.63 5.32 8.91
C ALA A 189 -24.96 4.30 10.02
N ASP A 190 -25.76 3.28 9.70
CA ASP A 190 -26.14 2.23 10.65
C ASP A 190 -24.92 1.40 11.09
N ASP A 191 -24.00 1.08 10.18
CA ASP A 191 -22.75 0.36 10.54
C ASP A 191 -21.96 1.17 11.58
N ILE A 192 -21.83 2.48 11.38
CA ILE A 192 -21.10 3.38 12.28
C ILE A 192 -21.79 3.44 13.65
N VAL A 193 -23.11 3.60 13.69
CA VAL A 193 -23.89 3.66 14.95
C VAL A 193 -23.77 2.35 15.72
N ASN A 194 -23.90 1.22 15.04
CA ASN A 194 -23.80 -0.11 15.64
C ASN A 194 -22.39 -0.36 16.19
N PHE A 195 -21.35 -0.04 15.42
CA PHE A 195 -19.96 -0.18 15.88
C PHE A 195 -19.64 0.76 17.04
N ALA A 196 -20.06 2.02 16.99
CA ALA A 196 -19.84 2.95 18.10
C ALA A 196 -20.54 2.49 19.39
N SER A 197 -21.69 1.82 19.27
CA SER A 197 -22.42 1.26 20.42
C SER A 197 -21.73 0.04 21.02
N SER A 198 -21.06 -0.79 20.21
CA SER A 198 -20.30 -1.94 20.72
C SER A 198 -19.02 -1.56 21.47
N LEU A 199 -18.51 -0.33 21.29
CA LEU A 199 -17.35 0.18 22.02
C LEU A 199 -17.68 0.74 23.41
N LYS A 200 -18.95 1.06 23.69
CA LYS A 200 -19.40 1.68 24.95
C LYS A 200 -19.71 0.66 26.05
N GLY A 201 -18.82 -0.34 26.21
CA GLY A 201 -18.88 -1.28 27.33
C GLY A 201 -18.95 -0.57 28.67
#